data_AF-A0A8S0G170-F1
#
_entry.id   AF-A0A8S0G170-F1
#
_cell.length_a   1.000
_cell.length_b   1.000
_cell.length_c   1.000
_cell.angle_alpha   90.00
_cell.angle_beta   90.00
_cell.angle_gamma   90.00
#
_symmetry.space_group_name_H-M   'P 1'
#
loop_
_entity.id
_entity.type
_entity.pdbx_description
1 polymer ?
#
loop_
_entity_poly.entity_id
_entity_poly.type
_entity_poly.pdbx_seq_one_letter_code
_entity_poly.pdbx_strand_id
1 'polypeptide(L)'
;MIGYMLAQSLSAQPQMPPVTTVLTRIEVSPDDPAFLQPEKFIGPVYQPEEQEALEAAYGWQMKRDGKYLRRVVASPQPRKILDSEAIELLLKEGHVVICSGGGGVPVTEDGAGSEAVIDKDLAAALLAEQINADGLVILTDADAVYENWGTPQQRAIRHATPRMS
;
A
#
# COMPACT_ATOMS: atom_id res chain seq x y z
N MET A 1 -4.12 6.71 -12.50
CA MET A 1 -3.80 8.12 -12.83
C MET A 1 -2.70 8.71 -11.95
N ILE A 2 -2.64 8.47 -10.63
CA ILE A 2 -1.59 9.07 -9.75
C ILE A 2 -0.16 8.74 -10.21
N GLY A 3 0.14 7.46 -10.52
CA GLY A 3 1.49 7.08 -10.99
C GLY A 3 1.92 7.84 -12.25
N TYR A 4 1.01 8.03 -13.21
CA TYR A 4 1.26 8.85 -14.40
C TYR A 4 1.55 10.32 -14.04
N MET A 5 0.74 10.92 -13.15
CA MET A 5 0.95 12.31 -12.73
C MET A 5 2.30 12.48 -12.04
N LEU A 6 2.67 11.56 -11.15
CA LEU A 6 3.98 11.57 -10.49
C LEU A 6 5.12 11.46 -11.51
N ALA A 7 5.04 10.50 -12.44
CA ALA A 7 6.04 10.32 -13.48
C ALA A 7 6.19 11.59 -14.34
N GLN A 8 5.06 12.17 -14.77
CA GLN A 8 5.04 13.39 -15.58
C GLN A 8 5.64 14.58 -14.82
N SER A 9 5.25 14.79 -13.57
CA SER A 9 5.71 15.91 -12.75
C SER A 9 7.18 15.82 -12.38
N LEU A 10 7.68 14.61 -12.08
CA LEU A 10 9.09 14.39 -11.78
C LEU A 10 9.94 14.56 -13.05
N SER A 11 9.53 13.96 -14.17
CA SER A 11 10.28 14.03 -15.44
C SER A 11 10.38 15.46 -15.99
N ALA A 12 9.46 16.34 -15.60
CA ALA A 12 9.50 17.75 -15.98
C ALA A 12 10.49 18.59 -15.16
N GLN A 13 11.05 18.06 -14.06
CA GLN A 13 12.01 18.80 -13.24
C GLN A 13 13.38 18.89 -13.94
N PRO A 14 14.04 20.06 -13.93
CA PRO A 14 15.40 20.19 -14.44
C PRO A 14 16.34 19.20 -13.74
N GLN A 15 17.20 18.53 -14.52
CA GLN A 15 18.21 17.58 -14.01
C GLN A 15 17.62 16.31 -13.34
N MET A 16 16.32 16.05 -13.46
CA MET A 16 15.76 14.77 -13.01
C MET A 16 16.36 13.62 -13.83
N PRO A 17 16.85 12.55 -13.18
CA PRO A 17 17.22 11.33 -13.90
C PRO A 17 16.00 10.71 -14.62
N PRO A 18 16.21 9.74 -15.53
CA PRO A 18 15.11 9.05 -16.17
C PRO A 18 14.11 8.48 -15.14
N VAL A 19 12.83 8.86 -15.25
CA VAL A 19 11.78 8.37 -14.36
C VAL A 19 11.10 7.19 -15.01
N THR A 20 10.96 6.08 -14.30
CA THR A 20 10.32 4.86 -14.82
C THR A 20 9.26 4.37 -13.85
N THR A 21 8.05 4.14 -14.38
CA THR A 21 6.97 3.52 -13.60
C THR A 21 6.93 2.03 -13.89
N VAL A 22 7.04 1.22 -12.84
CA VAL A 22 7.01 -0.25 -12.91
C VAL A 22 5.69 -0.73 -12.32
N LEU A 23 4.97 -1.56 -13.09
CA LEU A 23 3.86 -2.33 -12.54
C LEU A 23 4.44 -3.35 -11.58
N THR A 24 3.96 -3.36 -10.34
CA THR A 24 4.54 -4.18 -9.27
C THR A 24 3.54 -5.20 -8.78
N ARG A 25 3.89 -6.48 -8.89
CA ARG A 25 3.16 -7.62 -8.35
C ARG A 25 3.80 -8.04 -7.03
N ILE A 26 2.95 -8.33 -6.05
CA ILE A 26 3.38 -8.71 -4.72
C ILE A 26 2.66 -9.99 -4.33
N GLU A 27 3.44 -10.99 -4.00
CA GLU A 27 2.97 -12.28 -3.52
C GLU A 27 2.35 -12.15 -2.13
N VAL A 28 1.18 -12.76 -1.95
CA VAL A 28 0.44 -12.84 -0.69
C VAL A 28 0.00 -14.28 -0.43
N SER A 29 -0.18 -14.63 0.85
CA SER A 29 -0.69 -15.96 1.22
C SER A 29 -2.15 -16.10 0.80
N PRO A 30 -2.57 -17.20 0.14
CA PRO A 30 -4.00 -17.50 0.03
C PRO A 30 -4.63 -17.77 1.41
N ASP A 31 -3.85 -18.27 2.35
CA ASP A 31 -4.29 -18.57 3.73
C ASP A 31 -4.13 -17.38 4.70
N ASP A 32 -3.93 -16.15 4.20
CA ASP A 32 -3.79 -14.98 5.10
C ASP A 32 -5.11 -14.78 5.88
N PRO A 33 -5.06 -14.66 7.23
CA PRO A 33 -6.26 -14.43 8.04
C PRO A 33 -7.08 -13.21 7.61
N ALA A 34 -6.47 -12.21 6.96
CA ALA A 34 -7.16 -11.04 6.44
C ALA A 34 -8.25 -11.37 5.40
N PHE A 35 -8.18 -12.53 4.74
CA PHE A 35 -9.22 -13.00 3.83
C PHE A 35 -10.48 -13.49 4.56
N LEU A 36 -10.33 -14.00 5.78
CA LEU A 36 -11.48 -14.44 6.60
C LEU A 36 -12.24 -13.24 7.17
N GLN A 37 -11.52 -12.15 7.48
CA GLN A 37 -12.11 -10.92 8.00
C GLN A 37 -11.59 -9.69 7.25
N PRO A 38 -12.16 -9.37 6.09
CA PRO A 38 -11.86 -8.13 5.35
C PRO A 38 -12.21 -6.87 6.14
N GLU A 39 -11.26 -5.94 6.25
CA GLU A 39 -11.45 -4.67 6.98
C GLU A 39 -11.06 -3.43 6.19
N LYS A 40 -10.33 -3.57 5.07
CA LYS A 40 -9.85 -2.44 4.31
C LYS A 40 -10.97 -1.89 3.43
N PHE A 41 -11.47 -0.71 3.77
CA PHE A 41 -12.49 -0.03 2.98
C PHE A 41 -11.94 0.45 1.63
N ILE A 42 -12.66 0.14 0.55
CA ILE A 42 -12.31 0.53 -0.82
C ILE A 42 -13.52 1.11 -1.56
N GLY A 43 -13.24 1.84 -2.64
CA GLY A 43 -14.27 2.35 -3.53
C GLY A 43 -15.15 3.45 -2.90
N PRO A 44 -16.29 3.74 -3.54
CA PRO A 44 -17.20 4.81 -3.14
C PRO A 44 -18.02 4.43 -1.89
N VAL A 45 -18.78 5.41 -1.41
CA VAL A 45 -19.81 5.21 -0.38
C VAL A 45 -21.14 4.81 -1.02
N TYR A 46 -21.85 3.92 -0.34
CA TYR A 46 -23.17 3.41 -0.69
C TYR A 46 -24.17 3.70 0.43
N GLN A 47 -25.46 3.67 0.10
CA GLN A 47 -26.53 3.73 1.08
C GLN A 47 -26.72 2.35 1.73
N PRO A 48 -27.09 2.28 3.03
CA PRO A 48 -27.29 1.01 3.72
C PRO A 48 -28.30 0.08 3.04
N GLU A 49 -29.32 0.63 2.36
CA GLU A 49 -30.36 -0.13 1.68
C GLU A 49 -29.84 -0.86 0.43
N GLU A 50 -28.68 -0.46 -0.10
CA GLU A 50 -28.05 -1.09 -1.26
C GLU A 50 -27.24 -2.33 -0.89
N GLN A 51 -27.03 -2.61 0.40
CA GLN A 51 -26.14 -3.68 0.87
C GLN A 51 -26.49 -5.05 0.26
N GLU A 52 -27.70 -5.54 0.50
CA GLU A 52 -28.11 -6.89 0.08
C GLU A 52 -28.02 -7.06 -1.45
N ALA A 53 -28.35 -6.01 -2.21
CA ALA A 53 -28.28 -6.04 -3.66
C ALA A 53 -26.83 -6.14 -4.17
N LEU A 54 -25.90 -5.38 -3.58
CA LEU A 54 -24.48 -5.40 -3.95
C LEU A 54 -23.80 -6.71 -3.56
N GLU A 55 -24.11 -7.24 -2.37
CA GLU A 55 -23.60 -8.53 -1.89
C GLU A 55 -24.11 -9.68 -2.76
N ALA A 56 -25.40 -9.67 -3.15
CA ALA A 56 -25.97 -10.70 -4.03
C ALA A 56 -25.44 -10.62 -5.47
N ALA A 57 -25.25 -9.40 -6.00
CA ALA A 57 -24.83 -9.21 -7.38
C ALA A 57 -23.34 -9.54 -7.61
N TYR A 58 -22.48 -9.20 -6.65
CA TYR A 58 -21.02 -9.24 -6.83
C TYR A 58 -20.28 -10.10 -5.81
N GLY A 59 -20.97 -10.67 -4.82
CA GLY A 59 -20.33 -11.41 -3.73
C GLY A 59 -19.43 -10.54 -2.85
N TRP A 60 -19.64 -9.21 -2.85
CA TRP A 60 -18.84 -8.30 -2.05
C TRP A 60 -19.13 -8.48 -0.56
N GLN A 61 -18.16 -8.11 0.27
CA GLN A 61 -18.39 -7.88 1.68
C GLN A 61 -18.48 -6.38 1.91
N MET A 62 -19.57 -5.95 2.57
CA MET A 62 -19.82 -4.55 2.85
C MET A 62 -19.78 -4.32 4.37
N LYS A 63 -19.18 -3.21 4.81
CA LYS A 63 -19.18 -2.80 6.22
C LYS A 63 -19.60 -1.34 6.35
N ARG A 64 -20.14 -0.98 7.51
CA ARG A 64 -20.48 0.40 7.83
C ARG A 64 -19.22 1.22 8.07
N ASP A 65 -19.14 2.36 7.38
CA ASP A 65 -18.14 3.41 7.58
C ASP A 65 -18.88 4.68 8.07
N GLY A 66 -19.07 4.75 9.40
CA GLY A 66 -19.95 5.73 10.04
C GLY A 66 -21.41 5.57 9.61
N LYS A 67 -21.96 6.58 8.94
CA LYS A 67 -23.34 6.55 8.41
C LYS A 67 -23.45 5.92 7.02
N TYR A 68 -22.32 5.65 6.37
CA TYR A 68 -22.27 5.12 5.02
C TYR A 68 -21.98 3.62 5.03
N LEU A 69 -22.21 2.98 3.88
CA LEU A 69 -21.77 1.62 3.61
C LEU A 69 -20.61 1.66 2.61
N ARG A 70 -19.59 0.83 2.80
CA ARG A 70 -18.46 0.71 1.86
C ARG A 70 -18.05 -0.73 1.69
N ARG A 71 -17.54 -1.05 0.50
CA ARG A 71 -16.94 -2.35 0.22
C ARG A 71 -15.67 -2.50 1.05
N VAL A 72 -15.49 -3.68 1.63
CA VAL A 72 -14.25 -4.07 2.27
C VAL A 72 -13.59 -5.20 1.51
N VAL A 73 -12.26 -5.19 1.50
CA VAL A 73 -11.41 -6.25 0.95
C VAL A 73 -10.34 -6.62 1.95
N ALA A 74 -9.72 -7.78 1.74
CA ALA A 74 -8.60 -8.24 2.54
C ALA A 74 -7.40 -7.29 2.39
N SER A 75 -6.62 -7.17 3.46
CA SER A 75 -5.33 -6.48 3.47
C SER A 75 -4.25 -7.43 3.99
N PRO A 76 -3.88 -8.44 3.19
CA PRO A 76 -2.92 -9.46 3.60
C PRO A 76 -1.51 -8.90 3.75
N GLN A 77 -0.66 -9.63 4.46
CA GLN A 77 0.75 -9.30 4.60
C GLN A 77 1.48 -9.56 3.27
N PRO A 78 2.29 -8.59 2.78
CA PRO A 78 3.09 -8.82 1.58
C PRO A 78 4.25 -9.78 1.92
N ARG A 79 4.48 -10.79 1.07
CA ARG A 79 5.55 -11.78 1.25
C ARG A 79 6.75 -11.53 0.37
N LYS A 80 6.52 -11.23 -0.91
CA LYS A 80 7.59 -11.06 -1.89
C LYS A 80 7.17 -10.11 -3.00
N ILE A 81 8.01 -9.13 -3.33
CA ILE A 81 7.81 -8.33 -4.54
C ILE A 81 8.45 -9.08 -5.70
N LEU A 82 7.63 -9.51 -6.66
CA LEU A 82 8.10 -10.33 -7.78
C LEU A 82 8.93 -9.53 -8.78
N ASP A 83 8.70 -8.23 -8.84
CA ASP A 83 9.35 -7.31 -9.79
C ASP A 83 10.55 -6.56 -9.16
N SER A 84 11.02 -6.99 -7.97
CA SER A 84 12.12 -6.33 -7.24
C SER A 84 13.44 -6.31 -8.02
N GLU A 85 13.78 -7.42 -8.71
CA GLU A 85 15.00 -7.49 -9.52
C GLU A 85 14.99 -6.46 -10.66
N ALA A 86 13.84 -6.27 -11.32
CA ALA A 86 13.69 -5.24 -12.36
C ALA A 86 13.83 -3.83 -11.78
N ILE A 87 13.27 -3.59 -10.59
CA ILE A 87 13.41 -2.31 -9.87
C ILE A 87 14.89 -2.05 -9.55
N GLU A 88 15.62 -3.04 -9.02
CA GLU A 88 17.05 -2.91 -8.73
C GLU A 88 17.88 -2.61 -9.97
N LEU A 89 17.61 -3.27 -11.09
CA LEU A 89 18.34 -3.03 -12.34
C LEU A 89 18.15 -1.59 -12.80
N LEU A 90 16.92 -1.07 -12.76
CA LEU A 90 16.63 0.33 -13.11
C LEU A 90 17.34 1.31 -12.17
N LEU A 91 17.34 1.03 -10.86
CA LEU A 91 18.06 1.85 -9.88
C LEU A 91 19.58 1.85 -10.15
N LYS A 92 20.17 0.70 -10.50
CA LYS A 92 21.59 0.58 -10.87
C LYS A 92 21.95 1.38 -12.13
N GLU A 93 21.01 1.50 -13.07
CA GLU A 93 21.15 2.33 -14.28
C GLU A 93 20.84 3.83 -14.01
N GLY A 94 20.60 4.22 -12.76
CA GLY A 94 20.40 5.62 -12.36
C GLY A 94 18.99 6.14 -12.60
N HIS A 95 18.00 5.26 -12.77
CA HIS A 95 16.60 5.68 -12.87
C HIS A 95 16.03 6.07 -11.51
N VAL A 96 15.08 7.00 -11.53
CA VAL A 96 14.11 7.18 -10.44
C VAL A 96 12.92 6.26 -10.72
N VAL A 97 12.69 5.28 -9.83
CA VAL A 97 11.67 4.26 -10.03
C VAL A 97 10.42 4.54 -9.21
N ILE A 98 9.27 4.62 -9.88
CA ILE A 98 7.95 4.64 -9.25
C ILE A 98 7.38 3.22 -9.33
N CYS A 99 7.09 2.62 -8.18
CA CYS A 99 6.61 1.24 -8.08
C CYS A 99 5.58 1.11 -6.95
N SER A 100 5.03 -0.10 -6.75
CA SER A 100 4.10 -0.44 -5.67
C SER A 100 2.88 0.51 -5.56
N GLY A 101 2.43 1.03 -6.70
CA GLY A 101 1.29 1.95 -6.76
C GLY A 101 0.04 1.34 -6.12
N GLY A 102 -0.52 2.01 -5.12
CA GLY A 102 -1.69 1.52 -4.38
C GLY A 102 -1.41 0.30 -3.48
N GLY A 103 -0.15 -0.01 -3.19
CA GLY A 103 0.27 -1.20 -2.46
C GLY A 103 0.75 -2.34 -3.37
N GLY A 104 0.70 -2.17 -4.70
CA GLY A 104 1.04 -3.23 -5.65
C GLY A 104 -0.15 -4.14 -5.97
N VAL A 105 0.01 -4.99 -6.99
CA VAL A 105 -0.99 -5.97 -7.42
C VAL A 105 -0.80 -7.24 -6.61
N PRO A 106 -1.72 -7.61 -5.71
CA PRO A 106 -1.62 -8.85 -4.96
C PRO A 106 -1.81 -10.06 -5.88
N VAL A 107 -0.88 -11.01 -5.79
CA VAL A 107 -0.94 -12.28 -6.49
C VAL A 107 -0.67 -13.43 -5.53
N THR A 108 -1.22 -14.60 -5.79
CA THR A 108 -0.90 -15.83 -5.06
C THR A 108 0.36 -16.49 -5.65
N GLU A 109 0.90 -17.50 -4.96
CA GLU A 109 2.15 -18.19 -5.34
C GLU A 109 2.12 -18.78 -6.76
N ASP A 110 0.94 -19.15 -7.27
CA ASP A 110 0.72 -19.64 -8.63
C ASP A 110 0.56 -18.52 -9.68
N GLY A 111 0.64 -17.26 -9.26
CA GLY A 111 0.55 -16.07 -10.11
C GLY A 111 -0.88 -15.59 -10.38
N ALA A 112 -1.89 -16.21 -9.78
CA ALA A 112 -3.26 -15.73 -9.91
C ALA A 112 -3.46 -14.41 -9.16
N GLY A 113 -4.20 -13.47 -9.75
CA GLY A 113 -4.54 -12.21 -9.09
C GLY A 113 -5.52 -12.43 -7.93
N SER A 114 -5.31 -11.71 -6.83
CA SER A 114 -6.18 -11.78 -5.65
C SER A 114 -6.98 -10.48 -5.49
N GLU A 115 -8.25 -10.56 -5.07
CA GLU A 115 -9.04 -9.37 -4.73
C GLU A 115 -8.68 -8.87 -3.32
N ALA A 116 -7.55 -8.18 -3.21
CA ALA A 116 -7.05 -7.62 -1.97
C ALA A 116 -6.41 -6.24 -2.19
N VAL A 117 -6.13 -5.52 -1.12
CA VAL A 117 -5.31 -4.30 -1.14
C VAL A 117 -4.22 -4.43 -0.10
N ILE A 118 -2.99 -4.51 -0.56
CA ILE A 118 -1.81 -4.56 0.31
C ILE A 118 -1.60 -3.16 0.90
N ASP A 119 -1.22 -3.10 2.17
CA ASP A 119 -0.87 -1.82 2.77
C ASP A 119 0.41 -1.24 2.14
N LYS A 120 0.34 0.01 1.70
CA LYS A 120 1.44 0.69 0.99
C LYS A 120 2.70 0.82 1.84
N ASP A 121 2.56 0.99 3.17
CA ASP A 121 3.70 1.19 4.06
C ASP A 121 4.40 -0.16 4.30
N LEU A 122 3.64 -1.25 4.40
CA LEU A 122 4.19 -2.62 4.44
C LEU A 122 4.84 -3.01 3.10
N ALA A 123 4.23 -2.68 1.96
CA ALA A 123 4.83 -2.92 0.65
C ALA A 123 6.13 -2.13 0.46
N ALA A 124 6.18 -0.88 0.92
CA ALA A 124 7.40 -0.06 0.88
C ALA A 124 8.49 -0.61 1.82
N ALA A 125 8.12 -1.07 3.02
CA ALA A 125 9.05 -1.71 3.95
C ALA A 125 9.63 -3.01 3.38
N LEU A 126 8.79 -3.87 2.80
CA LEU A 126 9.25 -5.09 2.13
C LEU A 126 10.19 -4.77 0.96
N LEU A 127 9.86 -3.76 0.14
CA LEU A 127 10.74 -3.35 -0.95
C LEU A 127 12.09 -2.88 -0.42
N ALA A 128 12.09 -2.01 0.60
CA ALA A 128 13.29 -1.47 1.21
C ALA A 128 14.20 -2.59 1.75
N GLU A 129 13.62 -3.61 2.39
CA GLU A 129 14.36 -4.80 2.83
C GLU A 129 14.94 -5.57 1.64
N GLN A 130 14.12 -5.87 0.62
CA GLN A 130 14.55 -6.68 -0.53
C GLN A 130 15.68 -6.03 -1.35
N ILE A 131 15.65 -4.71 -1.52
CA ILE A 131 16.68 -3.97 -2.27
C ILE A 131 17.84 -3.48 -1.38
N ASN A 132 17.84 -3.84 -0.09
CA ASN A 132 18.82 -3.39 0.90
C ASN A 132 18.95 -1.86 0.96
N ALA A 133 17.83 -1.15 1.00
CA ALA A 133 17.82 0.31 1.09
C ALA A 133 18.42 0.78 2.42
N ASP A 134 19.20 1.87 2.40
CA ASP A 134 19.78 2.46 3.61
C ASP A 134 18.74 3.05 4.57
N GLY A 135 17.55 3.36 4.06
CA GLY A 135 16.46 3.89 4.87
C GLY A 135 15.12 3.88 4.13
N LEU A 136 14.04 3.90 4.93
CA LEU A 136 12.67 4.02 4.47
C LEU A 136 12.09 5.36 4.96
N VAL A 137 11.52 6.13 4.05
CA VAL A 137 10.83 7.39 4.36
C VAL A 137 9.34 7.23 4.06
N ILE A 138 8.51 7.36 5.10
CA ILE A 138 7.05 7.37 4.98
C ILE A 138 6.57 8.82 5.11
N LEU A 139 5.94 9.33 4.06
CA LEU A 139 5.37 10.68 4.03
C LEU A 139 3.92 10.64 4.51
N THR A 140 3.60 11.47 5.49
CA THR A 140 2.27 11.61 6.09
C THR A 140 1.96 13.07 6.36
N ASP A 141 0.69 13.40 6.64
CA ASP A 141 0.24 14.77 6.91
C ASP A 141 0.61 15.28 8.30
N ALA A 142 1.09 14.39 9.18
CA ALA A 142 1.61 14.75 10.50
C ALA A 142 3.10 15.14 10.43
N ASP A 143 3.50 16.14 11.21
CA ASP A 143 4.89 16.61 11.27
C ASP A 143 5.81 15.69 12.11
N ALA A 144 5.23 14.76 12.86
CA ALA A 144 5.92 13.74 13.65
C ALA A 144 4.98 12.58 13.97
N VAL A 145 5.55 11.49 14.46
CA VAL A 145 4.80 10.51 15.26
C VAL A 145 4.62 11.09 16.67
N TYR A 146 3.46 10.91 17.29
CA TYR A 146 3.17 11.44 18.63
C TYR A 146 2.80 10.32 19.62
N GLU A 147 3.39 10.35 20.81
CA GLU A 147 2.84 9.68 21.99
C GLU A 147 1.60 10.44 22.49
N ASN A 148 0.60 9.73 23.02
CA ASN A 148 -0.62 10.31 23.61
C ASN A 148 -1.35 11.32 22.70
N TRP A 149 -1.41 11.02 21.39
CA TRP A 149 -2.03 11.88 20.38
C TRP A 149 -3.43 12.34 20.77
N GLY A 150 -3.73 13.62 20.56
CA GLY A 150 -5.05 14.20 20.84
C GLY A 150 -5.34 14.49 22.32
N THR A 151 -4.34 14.34 23.20
CA THR A 151 -4.47 14.64 24.64
C THR A 151 -3.57 15.82 25.05
N PRO A 152 -3.80 16.43 26.22
CA PRO A 152 -2.88 17.43 26.77
C PRO A 152 -1.46 16.90 27.03
N GLN A 153 -1.27 15.58 27.09
CA GLN A 153 0.02 14.91 27.29
C GLN A 153 0.71 14.52 25.98
N GLN A 154 0.19 14.97 24.83
CA GLN A 154 0.77 14.61 23.53
C GLN A 154 2.22 15.08 23.40
N ARG A 155 3.10 14.21 22.87
CA ARG A 155 4.53 14.48 22.73
C ARG A 155 5.07 13.95 21.41
N ALA A 156 5.75 14.80 20.65
CA ALA A 156 6.38 14.41 19.40
C ALA A 156 7.56 13.46 19.66
N ILE A 157 7.57 12.33 18.95
CA ILE A 157 8.67 11.38 18.87
C ILE A 157 9.52 11.77 17.67
N ARG A 158 10.68 12.39 17.93
CA ARG A 158 11.65 12.77 16.89
C ARG A 158 12.69 11.67 16.62
N HIS A 159 12.99 10.88 17.66
CA HIS A 159 13.89 9.74 17.60
C HIS A 159 13.34 8.64 18.50
N ALA A 160 13.34 7.42 18.00
CA ALA A 160 13.01 6.22 18.74
C ALA A 160 13.86 5.06 18.21
N THR A 161 14.11 4.07 19.07
CA THR A 161 14.75 2.81 18.70
C THR A 161 13.80 1.66 18.99
N PRO A 162 13.71 0.64 18.12
CA PRO A 162 12.95 -0.55 18.43
C PRO A 162 13.56 -1.24 19.65
N ARG A 163 12.73 -1.84 20.48
CA ARG A 163 13.21 -2.73 21.53
C ARG A 163 13.80 -3.95 20.83
N MET A 164 15.07 -4.27 21.08
CA MET A 164 15.65 -5.52 20.58
C MET A 164 14.82 -6.69 21.15
N SER A 165 14.15 -7.43 20.27
CA SER A 165 13.43 -8.68 20.56
C SER A 165 14.38 -9.86 20.43
#